data_AF-A0A1F3KJE2-F1
#
_entry.id   AF-A0A1F3KJE2-F1
#
_cell.length_a   1.000
_cell.length_b   1.000
_cell.length_c   1.000
_cell.angle_alpha   90.00
_cell.angle_beta   90.00
_cell.angle_gamma   90.00
#
_symmetry.space_group_name_H-M   'P 1'
#
loop_
_entity.id
_entity.type
_entity.pdbx_description
1 polymer ?
#
loop_
_entity_poly.entity_id
_entity_poly.type
_entity_poly.pdbx_seq_one_letter_code
_entity_poly.pdbx_strand_id
1 'polypeptide(L)'
;MVKVMKITDSMKERRKQNIDHLAKIQGQMATLSAYMDSDKCCMDIAMLTTSIAKSFDSLRTKTLEGFILNELFDSEKITPAKQEKLSRILDLYKK
;
A
#
# COMPACT_ATOMS: atom_id res chain seq x y z
N MET A 1 28.24 -8.57 -4.49
CA MET A 1 28.11 -7.10 -4.64
C MET A 1 26.66 -6.73 -4.41
N VAL A 2 26.35 -5.96 -3.36
CA VAL A 2 24.99 -5.45 -3.12
C VAL A 2 24.78 -4.26 -4.04
N LYS A 3 23.88 -4.38 -5.02
CA LYS A 3 23.55 -3.32 -5.96
C LYS A 3 22.79 -2.23 -5.20
N VAL A 4 23.47 -1.13 -4.88
CA VAL A 4 22.84 0.04 -4.25
C VAL A 4 21.95 0.70 -5.29
N MET A 5 20.63 0.50 -5.16
CA MET A 5 19.64 1.08 -6.06
C MET A 5 19.51 2.58 -5.74
N LYS A 6 19.58 3.45 -6.76
CA LYS A 6 19.40 4.90 -6.57
C LYS A 6 17.98 5.17 -6.06
N ILE A 7 17.88 6.02 -5.04
CA ILE A 7 16.61 6.35 -4.34
C ILE A 7 15.56 6.91 -5.30
N THR A 8 15.96 7.64 -6.33
CA THR A 8 15.06 8.17 -7.37
C THR A 8 14.37 7.10 -8.21
N ASP A 9 15.07 6.00 -8.51
CA ASP A 9 14.51 4.87 -9.27
C ASP A 9 13.57 4.04 -8.38
N SER A 10 13.91 3.90 -7.10
CA SER A 10 13.04 3.33 -6.06
C SER A 10 11.74 4.12 -5.91
N MET A 11 11.78 5.46 -6.02
CA MET A 11 10.61 6.31 -5.81
C MET A 11 9.61 6.33 -6.96
N LYS A 12 10.09 6.34 -8.21
CA LYS A 12 9.20 6.18 -9.37
C LYS A 12 8.50 4.83 -9.34
N GLU A 13 9.23 3.77 -9.00
CA GLU A 13 8.68 2.42 -8.90
C GLU A 13 7.66 2.30 -7.77
N ARG A 14 7.95 2.84 -6.57
CA ARG A 14 6.97 2.91 -5.46
C ARG A 14 5.72 3.69 -5.84
N ARG A 15 5.86 4.82 -6.53
CA ARG A 15 4.71 5.61 -7.00
C ARG A 15 3.86 4.79 -7.97
N LYS A 16 4.49 4.09 -8.93
CA LYS A 16 3.79 3.21 -9.87
C LYS A 16 3.02 2.11 -9.13
N GLN A 17 3.67 1.41 -8.21
CA GLN A 17 3.03 0.36 -7.41
C GLN A 17 1.84 0.87 -6.57
N ASN A 18 1.93 2.10 -6.04
CA ASN A 18 0.82 2.71 -5.32
C ASN A 18 -0.35 3.08 -6.26
N ILE A 19 -0.06 3.55 -7.48
CA ILE A 19 -1.08 3.82 -8.50
C ILE A 19 -1.77 2.51 -8.93
N ASP A 20 -1.01 1.45 -9.19
CA ASP A 20 -1.56 0.14 -9.54
C ASP A 20 -2.46 -0.40 -8.41
N HIS A 21 -2.07 -0.17 -7.15
CA HIS A 21 -2.88 -0.55 -6.00
C HIS A 21 -4.17 0.28 -5.88
N LEU A 22 -4.12 1.58 -6.18
CA LEU A 22 -5.31 2.43 -6.26
C LEU A 22 -6.29 1.95 -7.34
N ALA A 23 -5.78 1.59 -8.52
CA ALA A 23 -6.60 1.04 -9.60
C ALA A 23 -7.32 -0.26 -9.18
N LYS A 24 -6.62 -1.13 -8.44
CA LYS A 24 -7.24 -2.33 -7.85
C LYS A 24 -8.38 -1.98 -6.90
N ILE A 25 -8.16 -1.03 -5.99
CA ILE A 25 -9.19 -0.57 -5.04
C ILE A 25 -10.40 -0.01 -5.77
N GLN A 26 -10.20 0.78 -6.83
CA GLN A 26 -11.29 1.30 -7.66
C GLN A 26 -12.12 0.17 -8.28
N GLY A 27 -11.49 -0.89 -8.79
CA GLY A 27 -12.19 -2.08 -9.28
C GLY A 27 -13.01 -2.80 -8.20
N GLN A 28 -12.47 -2.91 -6.98
CA GLN A 28 -13.20 -3.49 -5.85
C GLN A 28 -14.40 -2.62 -5.44
N MET A 29 -14.25 -1.29 -5.42
CA MET A 29 -15.33 -0.34 -5.14
C MET A 29 -16.45 -0.41 -6.18
N ALA A 30 -16.10 -0.49 -7.47
CA ALA A 30 -17.09 -0.68 -8.54
C ALA A 30 -17.87 -1.99 -8.37
N THR A 31 -17.18 -3.07 -7.98
CA THR A 31 -17.82 -4.35 -7.68
C THR A 31 -18.76 -4.24 -6.48
N LEU A 32 -18.36 -3.50 -5.43
CA LEU A 32 -19.19 -3.28 -4.25
C LEU A 32 -20.47 -2.53 -4.60
N SER A 33 -20.39 -1.47 -5.39
CA SER A 33 -21.57 -0.75 -5.89
C SER A 33 -22.49 -1.70 -6.65
N ALA A 34 -21.96 -2.49 -7.58
CA ALA A 34 -22.75 -3.47 -8.32
C ALA A 34 -23.42 -4.50 -7.39
N TYR A 35 -22.74 -4.95 -6.33
CA TYR A 35 -23.31 -5.91 -5.37
C TYR A 35 -24.45 -5.30 -4.54
N MET A 36 -24.31 -4.04 -4.13
CA MET A 36 -25.37 -3.30 -3.44
C MET A 36 -26.61 -3.12 -4.33
N ASP A 37 -26.41 -2.92 -5.63
CA ASP A 37 -27.50 -2.72 -6.61
C ASP A 37 -28.18 -4.03 -7.04
N SER A 38 -27.52 -5.19 -6.88
CA SER A 38 -27.98 -6.47 -7.46
C SER A 38 -28.47 -7.51 -6.44
N ASP A 39 -28.96 -7.06 -5.28
CA ASP A 39 -29.51 -7.90 -4.19
C ASP A 39 -28.60 -9.10 -3.85
N LYS A 40 -27.28 -8.88 -3.90
CA LYS A 40 -26.29 -9.89 -3.56
C LYS A 40 -26.39 -10.24 -2.08
N CYS A 41 -25.95 -11.46 -1.75
CA CYS A 41 -25.94 -11.93 -0.37
C CYS A 41 -25.15 -10.96 0.54
N CYS A 42 -25.75 -10.59 1.68
CA CYS A 42 -25.11 -9.70 2.66
C CYS A 42 -23.72 -10.19 3.11
N MET A 43 -23.51 -11.51 3.14
CA MET A 43 -22.21 -12.10 3.47
C MET A 43 -21.14 -11.75 2.43
N ASP A 44 -21.47 -11.81 1.14
CA ASP A 44 -20.54 -11.46 0.06
C ASP A 44 -20.17 -9.99 0.11
N ILE A 45 -21.15 -9.12 0.40
CA ILE A 45 -20.95 -7.70 0.60
C ILE A 45 -20.01 -7.46 1.80
N ALA A 46 -20.25 -8.10 2.94
CA ALA A 46 -19.41 -7.98 4.13
C ALA A 46 -17.97 -8.47 3.91
N MET A 47 -17.80 -9.55 3.15
CA MET A 47 -16.49 -10.05 2.77
C MET A 47 -15.76 -9.07 1.85
N LEU A 48 -16.47 -8.49 0.87
CA LEU A 48 -15.89 -7.53 -0.06
C LEU A 48 -15.49 -6.22 0.63
N THR A 49 -16.32 -5.68 1.54
CA THR A 49 -15.97 -4.48 2.31
C THR A 49 -14.74 -4.71 3.19
N THR A 50 -14.63 -5.89 3.82
CA THR A 50 -13.43 -6.27 4.59
C THR A 50 -12.18 -6.35 3.71
N SER A 51 -12.32 -6.89 2.49
CA SER A 51 -11.23 -6.97 1.52
C SER A 51 -10.77 -5.58 1.07
N ILE A 52 -11.71 -4.66 0.80
CA ILE A 52 -11.44 -3.27 0.45
C ILE A 52 -10.69 -2.56 1.59
N ALA A 53 -11.16 -2.69 2.83
CA ALA A 53 -10.53 -2.08 4.00
C ALA A 53 -9.06 -2.52 4.14
N LYS A 54 -8.79 -3.83 4.03
CA LYS A 54 -7.42 -4.38 4.06
C LYS A 54 -6.54 -3.84 2.93
N SER A 55 -7.10 -3.66 1.74
CA SER A 55 -6.38 -3.05 0.62
C SER A 55 -6.04 -1.59 0.88
N PHE A 56 -6.97 -0.81 1.43
CA PHE A 56 -6.70 0.58 1.86
C PHE A 56 -5.63 0.66 2.94
N ASP A 57 -5.67 -0.20 3.97
CA ASP A 57 -4.66 -0.22 5.04
C ASP A 57 -3.26 -0.53 4.50
N SER A 58 -3.18 -1.44 3.54
CA SER A 58 -1.93 -1.77 2.85
C SER A 58 -1.40 -0.59 2.03
N LEU A 59 -2.26 0.13 1.30
CA LEU A 59 -1.88 1.35 0.58
C LEU A 59 -1.43 2.45 1.55
N ARG A 60 -2.19 2.71 2.62
CA ARG A 60 -1.85 3.67 3.67
C ARG A 60 -0.46 3.40 4.23
N THR A 61 -0.18 2.14 4.56
CA THR A 61 1.10 1.73 5.12
C THR A 61 2.27 2.01 4.17
N LYS A 62 2.13 1.63 2.89
CA LYS A 62 3.17 1.87 1.87
C LYS A 62 3.43 3.36 1.64
N THR A 63 2.38 4.17 1.65
CA THR A 63 2.50 5.62 1.50
C THR A 63 3.22 6.25 2.69
N LEU A 64 2.88 5.83 3.92
CA LEU A 64 3.56 6.30 5.14
C LEU A 64 5.03 5.87 5.17
N GLU A 65 5.33 4.62 4.79
CA GLU A 65 6.71 4.16 4.64
C GLU A 65 7.47 5.06 3.67
N GLY A 66 6.88 5.35 2.51
CA GLY A 66 7.44 6.27 1.53
C GLY A 66 7.71 7.64 2.12
N PHE A 67 6.74 8.25 2.80
CA PHE A 67 6.92 9.54 3.45
C PHE A 67 8.10 9.54 4.45
N ILE A 68 8.11 8.57 5.37
CA ILE A 68 9.16 8.46 6.39
C ILE A 68 10.53 8.31 5.74
N LEU A 69 10.64 7.46 4.71
CA LEU A 69 11.91 7.25 4.01
C LEU A 69 12.40 8.52 3.32
N ASN A 70 11.54 9.29 2.65
CA ASN A 70 12.02 10.43 1.85
C ASN A 70 12.12 11.74 2.62
N GLU A 71 11.17 11.99 3.52
CA GLU A 71 11.04 13.28 4.18
C GLU A 71 11.68 13.29 5.58
N LEU A 72 11.71 12.14 6.28
CA LEU A 72 12.25 12.07 7.65
C LEU A 72 13.66 11.48 7.72
N PHE A 73 14.04 10.60 6.79
CA PHE A 73 15.41 10.14 6.65
C PHE A 73 16.11 10.96 5.57
N ASP A 74 17.09 11.76 5.98
CA ASP A 74 17.86 12.61 5.08
C ASP A 74 18.34 11.81 3.85
N SER A 75 17.93 12.29 2.68
CA SER A 75 17.74 11.54 1.44
C SER A 75 19.01 10.91 0.84
N GLU A 76 20.18 11.16 1.42
CA GLU A 76 21.46 10.69 0.90
C GLU A 76 21.85 9.27 1.34
N LYS A 77 21.29 8.72 2.44
CA LYS A 77 21.80 7.46 3.03
C LYS A 77 20.73 6.54 3.65
N ILE A 78 19.67 6.24 2.90
CA ILE A 78 18.79 5.12 3.26
C ILE A 78 19.47 3.82 2.87
N THR A 79 19.90 3.05 3.87
CA THR A 79 20.40 1.68 3.64
C THR A 79 19.21 0.70 3.55
N PRO A 80 19.34 -0.41 2.79
CA PRO A 80 18.30 -1.45 2.73
C PRO A 80 17.87 -1.96 4.11
N ALA A 81 18.81 -2.03 5.06
CA ALA A 81 18.54 -2.44 6.44
C ALA A 81 17.61 -1.47 7.20
N LYS A 82 17.73 -0.15 6.99
CA LYS A 82 16.82 0.84 7.58
C LYS A 82 15.41 0.74 6.99
N GLN A 83 15.33 0.54 5.67
CA GLN A 83 14.06 0.33 4.97
C GLN A 83 13.35 -0.94 5.45
N GLU A 84 14.07 -2.05 5.57
CA GLU A 84 13.49 -3.30 6.09
C GLU A 84 13.02 -3.13 7.54
N LYS A 85 13.82 -2.49 8.39
CA LYS A 85 13.45 -2.22 9.79
C LYS A 85 12.18 -1.36 9.89
N LEU A 86 12.05 -0.35 9.03
CA LEU A 86 10.85 0.48 8.96
C LEU A 86 9.63 -0.33 8.50
N SER A 87 9.77 -1.13 7.43
CA SER A 87 8.70 -2.01 6.96
C SER A 87 8.19 -2.91 8.08
N ARG A 88 9.10 -3.53 8.84
CA ARG A 88 8.73 -4.38 9.99
C ARG A 88 8.00 -3.61 11.08
N ILE A 89 8.43 -2.39 11.40
CA ILE A 89 7.75 -1.56 12.41
C ILE A 89 6.34 -1.20 11.94
N LEU A 90 6.18 -0.80 10.69
CA LEU A 90 4.87 -0.45 10.14
C LEU A 90 3.94 -1.66 10.06
N ASP A 91 4.47 -2.86 9.80
CA ASP A 91 3.71 -4.11 9.83
C ASP A 91 3.08 -4.38 11.21
N LEU A 92 3.70 -3.93 12.31
CA LEU A 92 3.15 -4.09 13.66
C LEU A 92 1.83 -3.31 13.86
N TYR A 93 1.59 -2.26 13.07
CA TYR A 93 0.41 -1.40 13.15
C TYR A 93 -0.71 -1.81 12.18
N LYS A 94 -0.56 -2.92 11.45
CA LYS A 94 -1.60 -3.46 10.54
C LYS A 94 -2.69 -4.28 11.25
N LYS A 95 -2.82 -4.16 12.58
CA LYS A 95 -3.81 -4.90 13.39
C LYS A 95 -5.22 -4.35 13.23
#